data_AF-A0A0K2A0T7-F1
#
_entry.id   AF-A0A0K2A0T7-F1
#
_cell.length_a   1.000
_cell.length_b   1.000
_cell.length_c   1.000
_cell.angle_alpha   90.00
_cell.angle_beta   90.00
_cell.angle_gamma   90.00
#
_symmetry.space_group_name_H-M   'P 1'
#
loop_
_entity.id
_entity.type
_entity.pdbx_description
1 polymer ?
#
loop_
_entity_poly.entity_id
_entity_poly.type
_entity_poly.pdbx_seq_one_letter_code
_entity_poly.pdbx_strand_id
1 'polypeptide(L)'
;VLGGRAMEICYDKAQFERYVAEAFIVADGQPVLIDRFLEDATEVDVDAICDGDDAVIMGIMEHIEEAGVHSGDSACAIPPFSIPQEVLAELREATIKLAKSLHVVGLMNIQFAIKNEEDGPKVYILEVNPRASRTVPFVAKATGVPVANLATKVMTGMKLAELGITQEPIPKHVSIKESVFP
;
A
#
# COMPACT_ATOMS: atom_id res chain seq x y z
N VAL A 1 -5.90 9.94 -0.82
CA VAL A 1 -7.34 10.19 -1.13
C VAL A 1 -8.10 8.90 -0.85
N LEU A 2 -9.25 8.90 -0.16
CA LEU A 2 -9.97 7.64 0.09
C LEU A 2 -10.84 7.27 -1.13
N GLY A 3 -10.45 6.23 -1.86
CA GLY A 3 -11.31 5.58 -2.87
C GLY A 3 -11.24 6.15 -4.28
N GLY A 4 -10.20 6.93 -4.61
CA GLY A 4 -9.98 7.37 -5.99
C GLY A 4 -11.10 8.17 -6.64
N ARG A 5 -11.94 8.84 -5.84
CA ARG A 5 -13.10 9.57 -6.34
C ARG A 5 -12.61 10.69 -7.26
N ALA A 6 -13.09 10.66 -8.51
CA ALA A 6 -12.65 11.53 -9.60
C ALA A 6 -11.14 11.42 -9.89
N MET A 7 -10.69 10.22 -10.27
CA MET A 7 -9.39 10.02 -10.93
C MET A 7 -9.64 9.50 -12.35
N GLU A 8 -8.85 9.98 -13.32
CA GLU A 8 -8.97 9.57 -14.72
C GLU A 8 -7.58 9.42 -15.34
N ILE A 9 -7.39 8.35 -16.12
CA ILE A 9 -6.19 8.15 -16.93
C ILE A 9 -6.41 8.89 -18.26
N CYS A 10 -5.60 9.91 -18.51
CA CYS A 10 -5.61 10.67 -19.76
C CYS A 10 -4.48 10.21 -20.67
N TYR A 11 -4.81 9.63 -21.83
CA TYR A 11 -3.86 9.18 -22.86
C TYR A 11 -3.51 10.26 -23.87
N ASP A 12 -4.35 11.29 -23.98
CA ASP A 12 -4.11 12.41 -24.91
C ASP A 12 -4.41 13.77 -24.29
N LYS A 13 -3.94 14.81 -24.97
CA LYS A 13 -4.10 16.20 -24.53
C LYS A 13 -5.56 16.62 -24.44
N ALA A 14 -6.43 16.11 -25.31
CA ALA A 14 -7.84 16.48 -25.34
C ALA A 14 -8.59 15.87 -24.15
N GLN A 15 -8.27 14.63 -23.75
CA GLN A 15 -8.75 14.02 -22.51
C GLN A 15 -8.29 14.82 -21.30
N PHE A 16 -7.00 15.15 -21.23
CA PHE A 16 -6.45 15.94 -20.14
C PHE A 16 -7.14 17.32 -20.00
N GLU A 17 -7.30 18.07 -21.09
CA GLU A 17 -7.97 19.37 -21.07
C GLU A 17 -9.43 19.29 -20.62
N ARG A 18 -10.15 18.23 -21.00
CA ARG A 18 -11.52 17.99 -20.53
C ARG A 18 -11.56 17.69 -19.04
N TYR A 19 -10.75 16.71 -18.60
CA TYR A 19 -10.72 16.30 -17.20
C TYR A 19 -10.33 17.46 -16.29
N VAL A 20 -9.32 18.25 -16.65
CA VAL A 20 -8.89 19.40 -15.85
C VAL A 20 -10.00 20.44 -15.70
N ALA A 21 -10.74 20.73 -16.77
CA ALA A 21 -11.85 21.67 -16.73
C ALA A 21 -12.97 21.22 -15.76
N GLU A 22 -13.23 19.91 -15.68
CA GLU A 22 -14.21 19.32 -14.77
C GLU A 22 -13.66 19.20 -13.33
N ALA A 23 -12.43 18.73 -13.17
CA ALA A 23 -11.78 18.50 -11.89
C ALA A 23 -11.62 19.79 -11.08
N PHE A 24 -11.28 20.92 -11.72
CA PHE A 24 -11.17 22.20 -11.01
C PHE A 24 -12.50 22.74 -10.47
N ILE A 25 -13.64 22.35 -11.06
CA ILE A 25 -14.96 22.70 -10.54
C ILE A 25 -15.24 21.92 -9.24
N VAL A 26 -14.76 20.68 -9.16
CA VAL A 26 -14.99 19.77 -8.03
C VAL A 26 -13.97 19.95 -6.91
N ALA A 27 -12.77 20.45 -7.20
CA ALA A 27 -11.63 20.41 -6.29
C ALA A 27 -11.68 21.39 -5.09
N ASP A 28 -12.67 22.28 -4.95
CA ASP A 28 -12.83 23.23 -3.82
C ASP A 28 -11.52 23.90 -3.34
N GLY A 29 -10.66 24.32 -4.29
CA GLY A 29 -9.36 24.95 -4.00
C GLY A 29 -8.22 24.01 -3.60
N GLN A 30 -8.43 22.69 -3.62
CA GLN A 30 -7.38 21.68 -3.45
C GLN A 30 -6.52 21.55 -4.72
N PRO A 31 -5.22 21.24 -4.60
CA PRO A 31 -4.37 20.98 -5.76
C PRO A 31 -4.78 19.70 -6.47
N VAL A 32 -4.74 19.72 -7.80
CA VAL A 32 -4.88 18.52 -8.64
C VAL A 32 -3.50 17.91 -8.84
N LEU A 33 -3.34 16.63 -8.47
CA LEU A 33 -2.11 15.88 -8.72
C LEU A 33 -2.11 15.35 -10.15
N ILE A 34 -0.97 15.49 -10.82
CA ILE A 34 -0.73 14.97 -12.17
C ILE A 34 0.48 14.06 -12.07
N ASP A 35 0.27 12.78 -12.29
CA ASP A 35 1.29 11.75 -12.23
C ASP A 35 1.40 11.00 -13.56
N ARG A 36 2.58 10.45 -13.80
CA ARG A 36 2.80 9.55 -14.94
C ARG A 36 2.13 8.22 -14.64
N PHE A 37 1.21 7.80 -15.50
CA PHE A 37 0.62 6.46 -15.40
C PHE A 37 1.68 5.38 -15.67
N LEU A 38 1.73 4.37 -14.79
CA LEU A 38 2.69 3.26 -14.84
C LEU A 38 2.00 2.05 -15.47
N GLU A 39 1.95 2.00 -16.81
CA GLU A 39 1.42 0.84 -17.55
C GLU A 39 2.17 -0.46 -17.22
N ASP A 40 1.48 -1.60 -17.26
CA ASP A 40 2.03 -2.94 -17.05
C ASP A 40 2.81 -3.08 -15.71
N ALA A 41 2.38 -2.35 -14.68
CA ALA A 41 3.02 -2.37 -13.37
C ALA A 41 2.22 -3.21 -12.37
N THR A 42 2.91 -4.03 -11.58
CA THR A 42 2.30 -4.78 -10.47
C THR A 42 2.06 -3.87 -9.28
N GLU A 43 0.83 -3.79 -8.77
CA GLU A 43 0.52 -3.05 -7.56
C GLU A 43 0.77 -3.90 -6.30
N VAL A 44 1.31 -3.27 -5.26
CA VAL A 44 1.62 -3.93 -3.98
C VAL A 44 1.14 -3.07 -2.82
N ASP A 45 0.33 -3.67 -1.96
CA ASP A 45 -0.01 -3.08 -0.66
C ASP A 45 0.93 -3.64 0.43
N VAL A 46 1.41 -2.76 1.30
CA VAL A 46 2.19 -3.14 2.49
C VAL A 46 1.55 -2.53 3.72
N ASP A 47 1.10 -3.38 4.65
CA ASP A 47 0.63 -2.94 5.96
C ASP A 47 1.76 -3.12 6.99
N ALA A 48 2.01 -2.09 7.81
CA ALA A 48 3.07 -2.09 8.81
C ALA A 48 2.61 -1.43 10.13
N ILE A 49 3.25 -1.81 11.24
CA ILE A 49 3.11 -1.13 12.53
C ILE A 49 4.44 -0.46 12.88
N CYS A 50 4.38 0.80 13.32
CA CYS A 50 5.53 1.55 13.81
C CYS A 50 5.27 2.08 15.22
N ASP A 51 6.27 2.05 16.10
CA ASP A 51 6.20 2.56 17.48
C ASP A 51 6.92 3.91 17.69
N GLY A 52 7.18 4.61 16.59
CA GLY A 52 7.94 5.84 16.52
C GLY A 52 9.45 5.64 16.36
N ASP A 53 10.01 4.53 16.84
CA ASP A 53 11.45 4.24 16.75
C ASP A 53 11.74 3.14 15.73
N ASP A 54 10.91 2.10 15.73
CA ASP A 54 11.03 0.96 14.84
C ASP A 54 9.71 0.60 14.15
N ALA A 55 9.81 -0.17 13.07
CA ALA A 55 8.68 -0.59 12.27
C ALA A 55 8.78 -2.05 11.86
N VAL A 56 7.66 -2.75 11.90
CA VAL A 56 7.54 -4.14 11.45
C VAL A 56 6.46 -4.24 10.39
N ILE A 57 6.81 -4.84 9.26
CA ILE A 57 5.85 -5.20 8.22
C ILE A 57 4.93 -6.30 8.76
N MET A 58 3.62 -6.08 8.64
CA MET A 58 2.59 -7.03 9.05
C MET A 58 2.11 -7.88 7.88
N GLY A 59 2.20 -7.40 6.65
CA GLY A 59 1.89 -8.18 5.46
C GLY A 59 2.23 -7.41 4.19
N ILE A 60 2.74 -8.13 3.19
CA ILE A 60 2.93 -7.65 1.82
C ILE A 60 1.91 -8.37 0.95
N MET A 61 1.14 -7.62 0.19
CA MET A 61 0.05 -8.09 -0.66
C MET A 61 0.37 -7.74 -2.10
N GLU A 62 0.59 -8.76 -2.92
CA GLU A 62 0.73 -8.59 -4.38
C GLU A 62 -0.66 -8.63 -5.01
N HIS A 63 -1.01 -7.61 -5.79
CA HIS A 63 -2.28 -7.59 -6.52
C HIS A 63 -2.24 -8.52 -7.72
N ILE A 64 -3.41 -9.05 -8.10
CA ILE A 64 -3.57 -9.86 -9.31
C ILE A 64 -3.70 -8.95 -10.53
N GLU A 65 -4.50 -7.89 -10.41
CA GLU A 65 -4.63 -6.83 -11.39
C GLU A 65 -3.44 -5.86 -11.34
N GLU A 66 -3.18 -5.22 -12.47
CA GLU A 66 -2.13 -4.21 -12.60
C GLU A 66 -2.53 -2.88 -11.97
N ALA A 67 -1.52 -2.06 -11.66
CA ALA A 67 -1.68 -0.71 -11.18
C ALA A 67 -2.55 0.10 -12.17
N GLY A 68 -3.60 0.71 -11.65
CA GLY A 68 -4.65 1.36 -12.44
C GLY A 68 -6.04 0.78 -12.18
N VAL A 69 -6.11 -0.48 -11.75
CA VAL A 69 -7.30 -1.00 -11.06
C VAL A 69 -7.17 -0.61 -9.58
N HIS A 70 -8.18 0.07 -9.04
CA HIS A 70 -8.12 0.57 -7.68
C HIS A 70 -7.99 -0.60 -6.68
N SER A 71 -7.04 -0.52 -5.73
CA SER A 71 -6.73 -1.57 -4.73
C SER A 71 -7.94 -2.15 -3.97
N GLY A 72 -9.05 -1.41 -3.89
CA GLY A 72 -10.29 -1.89 -3.28
C GLY A 72 -10.96 -3.01 -4.09
N ASP A 73 -10.81 -2.91 -5.41
CA ASP A 73 -11.47 -3.73 -6.41
C ASP A 73 -10.54 -4.86 -6.88
N SER A 74 -9.22 -4.69 -6.77
CA SER A 74 -8.22 -5.72 -7.11
C SER A 74 -8.29 -6.93 -6.16
N ALA A 75 -8.12 -8.12 -6.71
CA ALA A 75 -7.74 -9.30 -5.93
C ALA A 75 -6.28 -9.18 -5.49
N CYS A 76 -5.92 -9.81 -4.38
CA CYS A 76 -4.52 -9.82 -3.92
C CYS A 76 -4.17 -11.08 -3.12
N ALA A 77 -2.86 -11.37 -3.05
CA ALA A 77 -2.33 -12.55 -2.40
C ALA A 77 -1.31 -12.21 -1.29
N ILE A 78 -1.37 -12.96 -0.19
CA ILE A 78 -0.34 -13.03 0.85
C ILE A 78 0.12 -14.50 0.98
N PRO A 79 1.43 -14.80 0.92
CA PRO A 79 2.51 -13.89 0.54
C PRO A 79 2.47 -13.54 -0.97
N PRO A 80 3.28 -12.57 -1.43
CA PRO A 80 3.52 -12.33 -2.84
C PRO A 80 3.92 -13.61 -3.58
N PHE A 81 3.46 -13.77 -4.81
CA PHE A 81 3.58 -14.99 -5.61
C PHE A 81 4.56 -14.87 -6.78
N SER A 82 4.83 -13.66 -7.30
CA SER A 82 5.72 -13.48 -8.46
C SER A 82 6.87 -12.49 -8.24
N ILE A 83 6.82 -11.66 -7.20
CA ILE A 83 7.83 -10.61 -6.96
C ILE A 83 9.18 -11.22 -6.54
N PRO A 84 10.30 -10.84 -7.20
CA PRO A 84 11.65 -11.29 -6.83
C PRO A 84 12.07 -10.86 -5.41
N GLN A 85 12.95 -11.65 -4.78
CA GLN A 85 13.33 -11.43 -3.37
C GLN A 85 14.07 -10.10 -3.16
N GLU A 86 14.87 -9.68 -4.13
CA GLU A 86 15.57 -8.40 -4.13
C GLU A 86 14.59 -7.21 -4.14
N VAL A 87 13.51 -7.29 -4.91
CA VAL A 87 12.46 -6.27 -4.95
C VAL A 87 11.65 -6.28 -3.65
N LEU A 88 11.36 -7.47 -3.11
CA LEU A 88 10.72 -7.59 -1.80
C LEU A 88 11.61 -7.00 -0.68
N ALA A 89 12.93 -7.12 -0.78
CA ALA A 89 13.85 -6.49 0.17
C ALA A 89 13.80 -4.96 0.06
N GLU A 90 13.77 -4.41 -1.16
CA GLU A 90 13.62 -2.97 -1.41
C GLU A 90 12.29 -2.42 -0.84
N LEU A 91 11.18 -3.12 -1.07
CA LEU A 91 9.86 -2.76 -0.51
C LEU A 91 9.89 -2.68 1.02
N ARG A 92 10.53 -3.65 1.68
CA ARG A 92 10.67 -3.68 3.14
C ARG A 92 11.52 -2.51 3.64
N GLU A 93 12.65 -2.26 2.99
CA GLU A 93 13.53 -1.16 3.34
C GLU A 93 12.83 0.20 3.19
N ALA A 94 12.15 0.42 2.05
CA ALA A 94 11.37 1.63 1.79
C ALA A 94 10.25 1.80 2.83
N THR A 95 9.55 0.72 3.17
CA THR A 95 8.48 0.72 4.18
C THR A 95 8.99 1.21 5.54
N ILE A 96 10.09 0.64 6.03
CA ILE A 96 10.68 1.00 7.32
C ILE A 96 11.17 2.46 7.30
N LYS A 97 11.83 2.88 6.21
CA LYS A 97 12.31 4.27 6.04
C LYS A 97 11.16 5.27 6.06
N LEU A 98 10.06 4.99 5.35
CA LEU A 98 8.87 5.83 5.31
C LEU A 98 8.20 5.90 6.68
N ALA A 99 8.03 4.77 7.37
CA ALA A 99 7.45 4.72 8.70
C ALA A 99 8.16 5.66 9.69
N LYS A 100 9.50 5.59 9.72
CA LYS A 100 10.33 6.42 10.60
C LYS A 100 10.32 7.88 10.18
N SER A 101 10.43 8.16 8.87
CA SER A 101 10.48 9.53 8.35
C SER A 101 9.16 10.29 8.53
N LEU A 102 8.04 9.58 8.51
CA LEU A 102 6.70 10.14 8.73
C LEU A 102 6.28 10.13 10.21
N HIS A 103 7.17 9.68 11.11
CA HIS A 103 6.91 9.59 12.56
C HIS A 103 5.62 8.81 12.88
N VAL A 104 5.40 7.70 12.18
CA VAL A 104 4.20 6.89 12.38
C VAL A 104 4.22 6.26 13.79
N VAL A 105 3.08 6.33 14.47
CA VAL A 105 2.82 5.59 15.70
C VAL A 105 1.49 4.84 15.55
N GLY A 106 1.54 3.52 15.50
CA GLY A 106 0.41 2.66 15.17
C GLY A 106 0.51 2.09 13.76
N LEU A 107 -0.62 2.05 13.05
CA LEU A 107 -0.71 1.44 11.71
C LEU A 107 -0.37 2.43 10.60
N MET A 108 0.27 1.91 9.57
CA MET A 108 0.34 2.54 8.26
C MET A 108 0.14 1.52 7.14
N ASN A 109 -0.27 2.02 5.99
CA ASN A 109 -0.37 1.31 4.74
C ASN A 109 0.41 2.08 3.68
N ILE A 110 1.09 1.36 2.79
CA ILE A 110 1.81 1.93 1.66
C ILE A 110 1.38 1.18 0.41
N GLN A 111 1.10 1.91 -0.65
CA GLN A 111 0.87 1.37 -1.98
C GLN A 111 2.10 1.64 -2.84
N PHE A 112 2.64 0.58 -3.44
CA PHE A 112 3.74 0.62 -4.38
C PHE A 112 3.28 0.13 -5.75
N ALA A 113 4.01 0.54 -6.78
CA ALA A 113 3.95 -0.07 -8.10
C ALA A 113 5.34 -0.60 -8.48
N ILE A 114 5.39 -1.81 -9.04
CA ILE A 114 6.62 -2.41 -9.56
C ILE A 114 6.50 -2.48 -11.07
N LYS A 115 7.37 -1.76 -11.77
CA LYS A 115 7.41 -1.76 -13.24
C LYS A 115 8.70 -2.40 -13.71
N ASN A 116 8.59 -3.36 -14.62
CA ASN A 116 9.76 -3.89 -15.33
C ASN A 116 10.21 -2.88 -16.38
N GLU A 117 11.41 -2.35 -16.23
CA GLU A 117 12.05 -1.45 -17.19
C GLU A 117 13.27 -2.12 -17.84
N GLU A 118 13.91 -1.42 -18.79
CA GLU A 118 15.06 -1.95 -19.54
C GLU A 118 16.21 -2.43 -18.63
N ASP A 119 16.43 -1.76 -17.50
CA ASP A 119 17.48 -2.08 -16.52
C ASP A 119 17.02 -3.02 -15.39
N GLY A 120 15.79 -3.54 -15.46
CA GLY A 120 15.18 -4.41 -14.44
C GLY A 120 13.96 -3.81 -13.74
N PRO A 121 13.44 -4.48 -12.69
CA PRO A 121 12.28 -4.01 -11.95
C PRO A 121 12.60 -2.73 -11.16
N LYS A 122 11.70 -1.75 -11.22
CA LYS A 122 11.77 -0.51 -10.42
C LYS A 122 10.57 -0.40 -9.51
N VAL A 123 10.83 -0.03 -8.25
CA VAL A 123 9.80 0.24 -7.24
C VAL A 123 9.45 1.73 -7.24
N TYR A 124 8.16 2.00 -7.40
CA TYR A 124 7.56 3.34 -7.31
C TYR A 124 6.65 3.39 -6.08
N ILE A 125 6.64 4.52 -5.37
CA ILE A 125 5.70 4.78 -4.27
C ILE A 125 4.49 5.51 -4.85
N LEU A 126 3.29 4.96 -4.65
CA LEU A 126 2.04 5.57 -5.09
C LEU A 126 1.48 6.48 -4.00
N GLU A 127 1.21 5.93 -2.82
CA GLU A 127 0.75 6.71 -1.66
C GLU A 127 1.15 6.05 -0.34
N VAL A 128 1.18 6.85 0.72
CA VAL A 128 1.32 6.40 2.11
C VAL A 128 0.14 6.88 2.92
N ASN A 129 -0.52 5.93 3.60
CA ASN A 129 -1.64 6.17 4.48
C ASN A 129 -1.20 5.90 5.93
N PRO A 130 -0.87 6.93 6.74
CA PRO A 130 -0.46 6.76 8.15
C PRO A 130 -1.67 6.48 9.06
N ARG A 131 -2.42 5.44 8.73
CA ARG A 131 -3.62 4.97 9.41
C ARG A 131 -3.87 3.51 9.04
N ALA A 132 -4.84 2.89 9.71
CA ALA A 132 -5.35 1.59 9.29
C ALA A 132 -5.95 1.65 7.87
N SER A 133 -5.60 0.68 7.05
CA SER A 133 -6.19 0.39 5.73
C SER A 133 -7.33 -0.62 5.85
N ARG A 134 -8.05 -0.81 4.73
CA ARG A 134 -9.10 -1.83 4.62
C ARG A 134 -8.54 -3.26 4.59
N THR A 135 -7.25 -3.43 4.32
CA THR A 135 -6.58 -4.74 4.21
C THR A 135 -6.16 -5.30 5.58
N VAL A 136 -6.08 -4.47 6.63
CA VAL A 136 -5.68 -4.89 7.99
C VAL A 136 -6.43 -6.15 8.49
N PRO A 137 -7.77 -6.29 8.35
CA PRO A 137 -8.46 -7.51 8.75
C PRO A 137 -8.04 -8.75 7.96
N PHE A 138 -7.78 -8.60 6.66
CA PHE A 138 -7.29 -9.68 5.80
C PHE A 138 -5.88 -10.10 6.21
N VAL A 139 -4.96 -9.13 6.38
CA VAL A 139 -3.59 -9.38 6.88
C VAL A 139 -3.61 -10.10 8.23
N ALA A 140 -4.45 -9.66 9.16
CA ALA A 140 -4.58 -10.30 10.47
C ALA A 140 -5.04 -11.75 10.40
N LYS A 141 -5.94 -12.08 9.46
CA LYS A 141 -6.41 -13.46 9.24
C LYS A 141 -5.41 -14.33 8.50
N ALA A 142 -4.73 -13.79 7.48
CA ALA A 142 -3.72 -14.50 6.72
C ALA A 142 -2.51 -14.88 7.58
N THR A 143 -2.06 -13.96 8.44
CA THR A 143 -0.87 -14.13 9.28
C THR A 143 -1.16 -14.77 10.65
N GLY A 144 -2.41 -14.75 11.09
CA GLY A 144 -2.80 -15.14 12.44
C GLY A 144 -2.43 -14.12 13.53
N VAL A 145 -1.92 -12.94 13.15
CA VAL A 145 -1.48 -11.90 14.09
C VAL A 145 -2.60 -10.88 14.29
N PRO A 146 -2.94 -10.48 15.54
CA PRO A 146 -3.99 -9.50 15.81
C PRO A 146 -3.51 -8.05 15.56
N VAL A 147 -3.20 -7.72 14.30
CA VAL A 147 -2.58 -6.48 13.82
C VAL A 147 -3.18 -5.22 14.47
N ALA A 148 -4.51 -5.05 14.42
CA ALA A 148 -5.19 -3.87 14.98
C ALA A 148 -5.05 -3.77 16.51
N ASN A 149 -5.06 -4.89 17.24
CA ASN A 149 -4.87 -4.89 18.69
C ASN A 149 -3.45 -4.46 19.06
N LEU A 150 -2.46 -4.96 18.32
CA LEU A 150 -1.05 -4.63 18.54
C LEU A 150 -0.77 -3.16 18.25
N ALA A 151 -1.28 -2.65 17.12
CA ALA A 151 -1.19 -1.24 16.79
C ALA A 151 -1.85 -0.34 17.85
N THR A 152 -2.97 -0.77 18.43
CA THR A 152 -3.63 -0.05 19.53
C THR A 152 -2.72 0.03 20.76
N LYS A 153 -2.08 -1.07 21.14
CA LYS A 153 -1.12 -1.09 22.25
C LYS A 153 0.07 -0.16 22.01
N VAL A 154 0.56 -0.13 20.77
CA VAL A 154 1.61 0.81 20.35
C VAL A 154 1.16 2.27 20.48
N MET A 155 -0.04 2.60 20.00
CA MET A 155 -0.60 3.95 20.17
C MET A 155 -0.81 4.35 21.64
N THR A 156 -0.95 3.38 22.55
CA THR A 156 -1.00 3.63 24.00
C THR A 156 0.36 3.66 24.69
N GLY A 157 1.46 3.58 23.94
CA GLY A 157 2.82 3.79 24.42
C GLY A 157 3.67 2.53 24.60
N MET A 158 3.17 1.33 24.25
CA MET A 158 3.99 0.12 24.25
C MET A 158 4.92 0.07 23.04
N LYS A 159 6.12 -0.47 23.21
CA LYS A 159 7.07 -0.69 22.10
C LYS A 159 6.86 -2.04 21.43
N LEU A 160 7.23 -2.14 20.16
CA LEU A 160 7.13 -3.38 19.36
C LEU A 160 7.89 -4.53 20.03
N ALA A 161 9.06 -4.25 20.58
CA ALA A 161 9.87 -5.22 21.33
C ALA A 161 9.16 -5.76 22.59
N GLU A 162 8.43 -4.91 23.33
CA GLU A 162 7.66 -5.33 24.52
C GLU A 162 6.47 -6.22 24.15
N LEU A 163 5.95 -6.04 22.94
CA LEU A 163 4.87 -6.84 22.38
C LEU A 163 5.36 -8.14 21.72
N GLY A 164 6.68 -8.36 21.63
CA GLY A 164 7.28 -9.50 20.95
C GLY A 164 7.13 -9.46 19.43
N ILE A 165 6.88 -8.28 18.85
CA ILE A 165 6.73 -8.08 17.41
C ILE A 165 8.06 -7.56 16.89
N THR A 166 8.97 -8.46 16.53
CA THR A 166 10.31 -8.07 16.08
C THR A 166 10.61 -8.53 14.66
N GLN A 167 9.70 -9.29 14.04
CA GLN A 167 9.88 -9.88 12.72
C GLN A 167 8.55 -9.90 11.97
N GLU A 168 8.63 -9.87 10.65
CA GLU A 168 7.48 -10.03 9.76
C GLU A 168 6.85 -11.42 9.92
N PRO A 169 5.52 -11.51 10.12
CA PRO A 169 4.83 -12.79 10.18
C PRO A 169 4.54 -13.32 8.77
N ILE A 170 5.41 -14.21 8.26
CA ILE A 170 5.24 -14.83 6.94
C ILE A 170 4.40 -16.12 7.08
N PRO A 171 3.18 -16.20 6.52
CA PRO A 171 2.34 -17.39 6.62
C PRO A 171 2.86 -18.53 5.73
N LYS A 172 2.53 -19.78 6.11
CA LYS A 172 2.90 -20.99 5.36
C LYS A 172 1.97 -21.32 4.19
N HIS A 173 0.78 -20.71 4.18
CA HIS A 173 -0.25 -20.92 3.16
C HIS A 173 -0.49 -19.63 2.41
N VAL A 174 -0.92 -19.74 1.16
CA VAL A 174 -1.38 -18.61 0.38
C VAL A 174 -2.80 -18.26 0.79
N SER A 175 -3.03 -16.99 1.09
CA SER A 175 -4.35 -16.41 1.33
C SER A 175 -4.65 -15.43 0.21
N ILE A 176 -5.84 -15.50 -0.37
CA ILE A 176 -6.29 -14.62 -1.46
C ILE A 176 -7.50 -13.83 -0.98
N LYS A 177 -7.49 -12.52 -1.23
CA LYS A 177 -8.65 -11.63 -1.10
C LYS A 177 -9.21 -11.37 -2.49
N GLU A 178 -10.53 -11.36 -2.60
CA GLU A 178 -11.28 -11.00 -3.81
C GLU A 178 -12.35 -9.96 -3.46
N SER A 179 -12.70 -9.10 -4.41
CA SER A 179 -13.77 -8.11 -4.31
C SER A 179 -15.12 -8.66 -4.79
N VAL A 180 -16.21 -8.02 -4.37
CA VAL A 180 -17.56 -8.31 -4.86
C VAL A 180 -18.17 -7.01 -5.38
N PHE A 181 -18.68 -7.04 -6.59
CA PHE A 181 -19.24 -5.87 -7.27
C PHE A 181 -20.77 -5.82 -7.09
N PRO A 182 -21.36 -4.62 -6.87
CA PRO A 182 -22.80 -4.44 -6.70
C PRO A 182 -23.61 -4.62 -7.99
#